data_AF-A0A0A2VXK1-F1
#
_entry.id   AF-A0A0A2VXK1-F1
#
_cell.length_a   1.000
_cell.length_b   1.000
_cell.length_c   1.000
_cell.angle_alpha   90.00
_cell.angle_beta   90.00
_cell.angle_gamma   90.00
#
_symmetry.space_group_name_H-M   'P 1'
#
loop_
_entity.id
_entity.type
_entity.pdbx_description
1 polymer ?
#
loop_
_entity_poly.entity_id
_entity_poly.type
_entity_poly.pdbx_seq_one_letter_code
_entity_poly.pdbx_strand_id
1 'polypeptide(L)'
;MLAMSDLQRAWAKSKLGIAHVVFDEAEEDYTIPEAADVVDDDSSSASSASSVSSTGTIVPTATQRLFARPNGVSRGRTLEQIPWTTYFERELYMDSADQSVKYHAYLSSPVEKGPLFVMHHGAGSSGLTFALLGSEIRKRMPNAGILAVDCRGHGYTTTKNEGNVDLSLQTLSSDLLFMIEAVQKQMSWACLPPLVLVGHSLGGAVVTDLASTERLGSSLLAYAVLDVVEGSAIDALQSMQSYLSTRPNGFASVESGIDWHIRTRTVRNSTSARTSVPALLLLHRDDGMPSPERPWRWRTDLAATQPFWEGWFAGLSKKFLAAPGGKLLLLAGTDRLDTELTIGQMQGKYNLQVFPEAGHFIHEDLPEQTAISLVDFYKRNDRSQLVLPPKVSDLLKQGKKV
;
A
#
# COMPACT_ATOMS: atom_id res chain seq x y z
N MET A 1 40.73 9.97 -31.61
CA MET A 1 39.28 9.64 -31.56
C MET A 1 39.16 8.13 -31.69
N LEU A 2 38.36 7.48 -30.84
CA LEU A 2 37.97 6.08 -31.00
C LEU A 2 36.43 6.04 -31.04
N ALA A 3 35.86 5.36 -32.02
CA ALA A 3 34.41 5.24 -32.16
C ALA A 3 33.88 4.12 -31.25
N MET A 4 32.77 4.38 -30.55
CA MET A 4 31.99 3.35 -29.88
C MET A 4 31.27 2.48 -30.92
N SER A 5 31.12 1.19 -30.65
CA SER A 5 30.42 0.29 -31.57
C SER A 5 28.89 0.42 -31.45
N ASP A 6 28.16 0.09 -32.51
CA ASP A 6 26.69 0.21 -32.49
C ASP A 6 26.01 -0.74 -31.49
N LEU A 7 26.71 -1.77 -31.01
CA LEU A 7 26.25 -2.60 -29.89
C LEU A 7 26.16 -1.79 -28.57
N GLN A 8 27.09 -0.86 -28.35
CA GLN A 8 27.05 0.06 -27.20
C GLN A 8 25.93 1.10 -27.36
N ARG A 9 25.63 1.53 -28.60
CA ARG A 9 24.46 2.38 -28.89
C ARG A 9 23.13 1.65 -28.66
N ALA A 10 23.04 0.38 -29.04
CA ALA A 10 21.86 -0.44 -28.77
C ALA A 10 21.61 -0.59 -27.26
N TRP A 11 22.66 -0.91 -26.49
CA TRP A 11 22.59 -1.06 -25.03
C TRP A 11 22.28 0.27 -24.31
N ALA A 12 22.79 1.41 -24.81
CA ALA A 12 22.43 2.72 -24.28
C ALA A 12 20.96 3.09 -24.55
N LYS A 13 20.41 2.74 -25.73
CA LYS A 13 19.02 3.04 -26.08
C LYS A 13 17.99 2.27 -25.23
N SER A 14 18.29 1.05 -24.77
CA SER A 14 17.38 0.29 -23.91
C SER A 14 17.32 0.77 -22.46
N LYS A 15 18.17 1.70 -22.03
CA LYS A 15 18.26 2.15 -20.63
C LYS A 15 17.72 3.56 -20.35
N LEU A 16 17.09 4.20 -21.35
CA LEU A 16 16.50 5.55 -21.25
C LEU A 16 14.98 5.52 -21.52
N GLY A 17 14.28 4.63 -20.81
CA GLY A 17 12.83 4.41 -20.89
C GLY A 17 11.95 5.48 -20.23
N ILE A 18 12.34 6.75 -20.26
CA ILE A 18 11.51 7.89 -19.79
C ILE A 18 11.30 8.86 -20.96
N ALA A 19 10.37 8.49 -21.85
CA ALA A 19 9.98 9.33 -22.97
C ALA A 19 9.06 10.46 -22.50
N HIS A 20 9.67 11.61 -22.21
CA HIS A 20 8.94 12.86 -21.97
C HIS A 20 8.29 13.31 -23.29
N VAL A 21 6.98 13.10 -23.46
CA VAL A 21 6.28 13.42 -24.71
C VAL A 21 6.20 14.94 -24.88
N VAL A 22 7.05 15.47 -25.74
CA VAL A 22 6.89 16.80 -26.34
C VAL A 22 6.08 16.60 -27.63
N PHE A 23 4.97 17.32 -27.77
CA PHE A 23 4.26 17.43 -29.04
C PHE A 23 5.08 18.30 -30.00
N ASP A 24 5.26 17.82 -31.21
CA ASP A 24 5.75 18.60 -32.35
C ASP A 24 4.80 18.30 -33.52
N GLU A 25 4.26 19.33 -34.16
CA GLU A 25 3.16 19.20 -35.13
C GLU A 25 3.74 19.09 -36.54
N ALA A 26 3.73 17.87 -37.09
CA ALA A 26 4.05 17.58 -38.48
C ALA A 26 2.89 16.80 -39.12
N GLU A 27 2.29 17.38 -40.16
CA GLU A 27 1.22 16.76 -40.94
C GLU A 27 1.81 15.70 -41.89
N GLU A 28 1.37 14.44 -41.79
CA GLU A 28 1.43 13.49 -42.90
C GLU A 28 0.04 12.89 -43.15
N ASP A 29 -0.45 13.08 -44.37
CA ASP A 29 -1.79 12.70 -44.83
C ASP A 29 -1.82 11.24 -45.32
N TYR A 30 -2.67 10.42 -44.71
CA TYR A 30 -2.87 9.02 -45.08
C TYR A 30 -4.36 8.68 -45.21
N THR A 31 -4.86 8.77 -46.44
CA THR A 31 -6.23 8.44 -46.83
C THR A 31 -6.45 6.92 -46.88
N ILE A 32 -7.50 6.42 -46.21
CA ILE A 32 -7.97 5.02 -46.31
C ILE A 32 -9.50 5.03 -46.54
N PRO A 33 -10.08 4.14 -47.38
CA PRO A 33 -11.43 4.38 -47.94
C PRO A 33 -12.61 4.02 -47.03
N GLU A 34 -13.74 4.65 -47.38
CA GLU A 34 -15.10 4.47 -46.86
C GLU A 34 -15.72 3.09 -47.22
N ALA A 35 -16.43 2.46 -46.28
CA ALA A 35 -17.27 1.28 -46.56
C ALA A 35 -18.39 1.04 -45.52
N ALA A 36 -19.63 1.28 -45.96
CA ALA A 36 -20.92 0.69 -45.52
C ALA A 36 -21.40 0.82 -44.06
N ASP A 37 -22.57 1.45 -43.91
CA ASP A 37 -23.41 1.41 -42.71
C ASP A 37 -23.99 0.01 -42.42
N VAL A 38 -24.28 -0.24 -41.13
CA VAL A 38 -25.31 -1.19 -40.69
C VAL A 38 -26.14 -0.51 -39.61
N VAL A 39 -27.47 -0.57 -39.74
CA VAL A 39 -28.43 0.08 -38.83
C VAL A 39 -29.50 -0.96 -38.43
N ASP A 40 -29.64 -1.19 -37.13
CA ASP A 40 -30.77 -1.85 -36.44
C ASP A 40 -30.55 -1.51 -34.94
N ASP A 41 -31.21 -0.50 -34.34
CA ASP A 41 -32.64 -0.33 -33.98
C ASP A 41 -32.97 -0.92 -32.59
N ASP A 42 -33.79 -0.20 -31.81
CA ASP A 42 -33.79 -0.26 -30.33
C ASP A 42 -35.21 -0.22 -29.74
N SER A 43 -35.59 -1.27 -29.00
CA SER A 43 -36.87 -1.41 -28.27
C SER A 43 -36.89 -2.68 -27.42
N SER A 44 -37.51 -2.75 -26.23
CA SER A 44 -38.11 -1.74 -25.32
C SER A 44 -38.31 -2.46 -23.95
N SER A 45 -38.89 -1.94 -22.85
CA SER A 45 -39.66 -0.74 -22.46
C SER A 45 -39.48 -0.54 -20.92
N ALA A 46 -40.26 0.16 -20.08
CA ALA A 46 -41.53 0.90 -20.16
C ALA A 46 -41.71 1.81 -18.91
N SER A 47 -42.65 2.76 -18.98
CA SER A 47 -43.37 3.40 -17.85
C SER A 47 -42.61 4.33 -16.87
N SER A 48 -43.19 5.44 -16.37
CA SER A 48 -44.44 6.14 -16.75
C SER A 48 -44.53 7.55 -16.12
N ALA A 49 -45.22 8.47 -16.81
CA ALA A 49 -45.76 9.77 -16.34
C ALA A 49 -44.72 10.85 -15.88
N SER A 50 -44.98 12.16 -15.94
CA SER A 50 -46.24 12.92 -16.18
C SER A 50 -46.04 14.10 -17.15
N SER A 51 -47.14 14.63 -17.70
CA SER A 51 -47.16 15.71 -18.70
C SER A 51 -47.54 17.09 -18.14
N VAL A 52 -47.00 18.14 -18.77
CA VAL A 52 -47.67 19.44 -19.03
C VAL A 52 -47.00 20.10 -20.24
N SER A 53 -47.75 20.95 -20.96
CA SER A 53 -47.31 21.61 -22.20
C SER A 53 -47.46 23.13 -22.10
N SER A 54 -46.56 23.88 -22.74
CA SER A 54 -46.82 25.24 -23.26
C SER A 54 -45.77 25.63 -24.30
N THR A 55 -46.23 26.25 -25.39
CA THR A 55 -45.39 26.73 -26.50
C THR A 55 -44.80 28.11 -26.20
N GLY A 56 -43.58 28.37 -26.67
CA GLY A 56 -42.91 29.66 -26.49
C GLY A 56 -41.63 29.81 -27.32
N THR A 57 -41.77 30.11 -28.61
CA THR A 57 -40.62 30.39 -29.49
C THR A 57 -40.07 31.80 -29.21
N ILE A 58 -38.84 31.89 -28.68
CA ILE A 58 -38.13 33.17 -28.48
C ILE A 58 -36.81 33.11 -29.25
N VAL A 59 -36.59 34.10 -30.11
CA VAL A 59 -35.32 34.30 -30.83
C VAL A 59 -34.30 34.93 -29.87
N PRO A 60 -33.05 34.41 -29.77
CA PRO A 60 -32.13 34.83 -28.71
C PRO A 60 -31.49 36.20 -28.96
N THR A 61 -31.46 37.03 -27.91
CA THR A 61 -30.74 38.32 -27.91
C THR A 61 -29.23 38.12 -27.75
N ALA A 62 -28.42 38.74 -28.62
CA ALA A 62 -27.01 38.41 -28.78
C ALA A 62 -26.05 39.07 -27.75
N THR A 63 -26.09 38.68 -26.47
CA THR A 63 -25.03 39.00 -25.48
C THR A 63 -24.91 37.98 -24.33
N GLN A 64 -24.40 36.77 -24.58
CA GLN A 64 -23.77 35.94 -23.53
C GLN A 64 -22.84 34.85 -24.08
N ARG A 65 -21.74 34.59 -23.35
CA ARG A 65 -20.53 33.82 -23.71
C ARG A 65 -20.78 32.44 -24.37
N LEU A 66 -20.75 32.37 -25.70
CA LEU A 66 -20.95 31.14 -26.50
C LEU A 66 -19.85 30.06 -26.40
N PHE A 67 -18.84 30.22 -25.54
CA PHE A 67 -17.78 29.21 -25.30
C PHE A 67 -17.68 28.74 -23.84
N ALA A 68 -18.65 29.10 -22.98
CA ALA A 68 -18.79 28.44 -21.68
C ALA A 68 -19.31 27.01 -21.92
N ARG A 69 -18.44 26.01 -21.80
CA ARG A 69 -18.88 24.60 -21.71
C ARG A 69 -19.92 24.51 -20.58
N PRO A 70 -21.07 23.82 -20.79
CA PRO A 70 -21.97 23.53 -19.69
C PRO A 70 -21.20 22.79 -18.59
N ASN A 71 -21.48 23.12 -17.32
CA ASN A 71 -21.18 22.19 -16.23
C ASN A 71 -22.09 20.98 -16.42
N GLY A 72 -21.63 20.02 -17.23
CA GLY A 72 -22.30 18.73 -17.38
C GLY A 72 -22.50 18.13 -16.01
N VAL A 73 -23.71 17.65 -15.72
CA VAL A 73 -24.03 17.06 -14.42
C VAL A 73 -23.14 15.85 -14.24
N SER A 74 -22.09 16.01 -13.42
CA SER A 74 -21.14 14.96 -13.11
C SER A 74 -21.92 13.75 -12.61
N ARG A 75 -21.84 12.62 -13.33
CA ARG A 75 -22.15 11.29 -12.77
C ARG A 75 -21.04 10.97 -11.75
N GLY A 76 -21.13 11.65 -10.62
CA GLY A 76 -20.01 11.88 -9.71
C GLY A 76 -19.58 10.59 -9.04
N ARG A 77 -18.36 10.14 -9.36
CA ARG A 77 -17.59 9.34 -8.40
C ARG A 77 -17.31 10.27 -7.23
N THR A 78 -18.08 10.19 -6.14
CA THR A 78 -17.81 11.04 -4.99
C THR A 78 -16.44 10.69 -4.43
N LEU A 79 -15.61 11.72 -4.19
CA LEU A 79 -14.27 11.56 -3.60
C LEU A 79 -14.30 11.77 -2.08
N GLU A 80 -15.50 11.75 -1.49
CA GLU A 80 -15.74 11.79 -0.05
C GLU A 80 -14.94 10.69 0.66
N GLN A 81 -14.35 11.01 1.80
CA GLN A 81 -13.63 10.03 2.62
C GLN A 81 -14.50 8.80 2.95
N ILE A 82 -13.91 7.61 2.83
CA ILE A 82 -14.47 6.39 3.41
C ILE A 82 -13.85 6.23 4.81
N PRO A 83 -14.66 6.10 5.88
CA PRO A 83 -14.13 6.03 7.24
C PRO A 83 -13.49 4.67 7.53
N TRP A 84 -12.52 4.64 8.44
CA TRP A 84 -11.81 3.42 8.82
C TRP A 84 -12.75 2.33 9.36
N THR A 85 -13.87 2.73 9.97
CA THR A 85 -14.93 1.87 10.52
C THR A 85 -15.64 1.01 9.47
N THR A 86 -15.46 1.29 8.18
CA THR A 86 -15.87 0.40 7.08
C THR A 86 -15.02 -0.87 6.99
N TYR A 87 -13.81 -0.87 7.56
CA TYR A 87 -12.79 -1.92 7.36
C TYR A 87 -12.27 -2.58 8.64
N PHE A 88 -12.23 -1.84 9.75
CA PHE A 88 -11.71 -2.33 11.04
C PHE A 88 -12.77 -2.28 12.15
N GLU A 89 -12.63 -3.19 13.13
CA GLU A 89 -13.53 -3.34 14.27
C GLU A 89 -13.32 -2.26 15.33
N ARG A 90 -12.07 -1.81 15.53
CA ARG A 90 -11.70 -0.73 16.45
C ARG A 90 -10.38 -0.05 16.06
N GLU A 91 -10.20 1.17 16.52
CA GLU A 91 -8.89 1.79 16.71
C GLU A 91 -8.36 1.51 18.14
N LEU A 92 -7.04 1.49 18.29
CA LEU A 92 -6.32 1.24 19.54
C LEU A 92 -5.24 2.30 19.74
N TYR A 93 -5.06 2.73 20.99
CA TYR A 93 -3.97 3.62 21.41
C TYR A 93 -3.14 2.97 22.50
N MET A 94 -1.82 3.09 22.40
CA MET A 94 -0.86 2.43 23.30
C MET A 94 0.27 3.41 23.63
N ASP A 95 0.33 3.91 24.86
CA ASP A 95 1.41 4.79 25.32
C ASP A 95 2.68 3.99 25.60
N SER A 96 3.85 4.51 25.18
CA SER A 96 5.16 3.92 25.45
C SER A 96 5.49 3.93 26.95
N ALA A 97 6.43 3.08 27.39
CA ALA A 97 6.78 2.94 28.81
C ALA A 97 7.33 4.22 29.46
N ASP A 98 7.97 5.08 28.67
CA ASP A 98 8.44 6.43 29.02
C ASP A 98 7.44 7.54 28.65
N GLN A 99 6.30 7.17 28.06
CA GLN A 99 5.27 8.04 27.50
C GLN A 99 5.81 9.05 26.45
N SER A 100 6.95 8.80 25.80
CA SER A 100 7.46 9.67 24.72
C SER A 100 6.68 9.53 23.41
N VAL A 101 6.04 8.38 23.19
CA VAL A 101 5.24 8.07 22.00
C VAL A 101 3.88 7.52 22.43
N LYS A 102 2.82 8.00 21.78
CA LYS A 102 1.49 7.38 21.84
C LYS A 102 1.23 6.69 20.50
N TYR A 103 1.41 5.38 20.47
CA TYR A 103 1.16 4.56 19.28
C TYR A 103 -0.32 4.44 18.99
N HIS A 104 -0.63 4.26 17.71
CA HIS A 104 -1.95 4.04 17.20
C HIS A 104 -1.97 2.83 16.24
N ALA A 105 -3.04 2.05 16.27
CA ALA A 105 -3.26 0.94 15.34
C ALA A 105 -4.74 0.64 15.13
N TYR A 106 -5.09 0.17 13.94
CA TYR A 106 -6.41 -0.37 13.62
C TYR A 106 -6.43 -1.89 13.79
N LEU A 107 -7.49 -2.43 14.40
CA LEU A 107 -7.67 -3.86 14.65
C LEU A 107 -9.00 -4.37 14.10
N SER A 108 -8.95 -5.48 13.36
CA SER A 108 -10.01 -6.51 13.34
C SER A 108 -9.51 -7.71 14.13
N SER A 109 -10.26 -8.18 15.13
CA SER A 109 -9.84 -9.30 15.98
C SER A 109 -9.77 -10.62 15.19
N PRO A 110 -8.77 -11.49 15.44
CA PRO A 110 -8.84 -12.88 15.01
C PRO A 110 -9.93 -13.62 15.78
N VAL A 111 -10.54 -14.62 15.14
CA VAL A 111 -11.64 -15.42 15.70
C VAL A 111 -11.17 -16.87 15.88
N GLU A 112 -11.60 -17.51 16.97
CA GLU A 112 -11.19 -18.87 17.34
C GLU A 112 -9.66 -19.06 17.40
N LYS A 113 -9.09 -19.76 16.40
CA LYS A 113 -7.65 -20.02 16.24
C LYS A 113 -7.10 -19.40 14.95
N GLY A 114 -7.80 -18.42 14.38
CA GLY A 114 -7.38 -17.73 13.17
C GLY A 114 -6.07 -16.95 13.35
N PRO A 115 -5.31 -16.72 12.25
CA PRO A 115 -4.08 -15.97 12.31
C PRO A 115 -4.33 -14.47 12.53
N LEU A 116 -3.27 -13.77 12.95
CA LEU A 116 -3.21 -12.31 12.93
C LEU A 116 -2.23 -11.86 11.85
N PHE A 117 -2.74 -11.17 10.83
CA PHE A 117 -1.90 -10.45 9.88
C PHE A 117 -1.53 -9.10 10.49
N VAL A 118 -0.25 -8.89 10.79
CA VAL A 118 0.27 -7.63 11.34
C VAL A 118 0.92 -6.83 10.22
N MET A 119 0.45 -5.62 9.98
CA MET A 119 0.69 -4.87 8.76
C MET A 119 1.39 -3.54 9.04
N HIS A 120 2.56 -3.32 8.43
CA HIS A 120 3.38 -2.11 8.57
C HIS A 120 3.52 -1.39 7.22
N HIS A 121 3.20 -0.09 7.20
CA HIS A 121 3.14 0.71 5.98
C HIS A 121 4.52 1.23 5.52
N GLY A 122 4.58 1.74 4.28
CA GLY A 122 5.73 2.45 3.74
C GLY A 122 5.92 3.86 4.34
N ALA A 123 7.05 4.50 4.07
CA ALA A 123 7.32 5.85 4.58
C ALA A 123 6.34 6.88 3.98
N GLY A 124 5.91 7.86 4.78
CA GLY A 124 4.90 8.86 4.42
C GLY A 124 3.48 8.31 4.26
N SER A 125 3.22 7.07 4.69
CA SER A 125 1.93 6.37 4.57
C SER A 125 1.22 6.23 5.93
N SER A 126 0.21 5.35 6.03
CA SER A 126 -0.49 5.00 7.29
C SER A 126 -1.00 3.56 7.26
N GLY A 127 -1.45 3.03 8.41
CA GLY A 127 -2.09 1.72 8.51
C GLY A 127 -3.35 1.58 7.65
N LEU A 128 -4.02 2.69 7.31
CA LEU A 128 -5.18 2.69 6.40
C LEU A 128 -4.84 2.28 4.97
N THR A 129 -3.58 2.30 4.54
CA THR A 129 -3.18 1.72 3.25
C THR A 129 -3.50 0.22 3.17
N PHE A 130 -3.66 -0.48 4.30
CA PHE A 130 -4.06 -1.89 4.31
C PHE A 130 -5.57 -2.14 4.50
N ALA A 131 -6.40 -1.10 4.57
CA ALA A 131 -7.83 -1.23 4.89
C ALA A 131 -8.57 -2.17 3.92
N LEU A 132 -8.35 -2.01 2.61
CA LEU A 132 -8.95 -2.87 1.59
C LEU A 132 -8.33 -4.27 1.61
N LEU A 133 -7.01 -4.38 1.75
CA LEU A 133 -6.32 -5.68 1.85
C LEU A 133 -6.88 -6.51 3.01
N GLY A 134 -7.06 -5.90 4.18
CA GLY A 134 -7.65 -6.55 5.35
C GLY A 134 -9.07 -7.05 5.10
N SER A 135 -9.87 -6.29 4.34
CA SER A 135 -11.21 -6.72 3.90
C SER A 135 -11.14 -7.93 2.97
N GLU A 136 -10.30 -7.91 1.94
CA GLU A 136 -10.17 -9.03 0.98
C GLU A 136 -9.58 -10.29 1.63
N ILE A 137 -8.65 -10.15 2.58
CA ILE A 137 -8.18 -11.27 3.42
C ILE A 137 -9.35 -11.84 4.24
N ARG A 138 -10.13 -11.00 4.94
CA ARG A 138 -11.24 -11.48 5.79
C ARG A 138 -12.40 -12.06 4.99
N LYS A 139 -12.68 -11.62 3.76
CA LYS A 139 -13.63 -12.30 2.86
C LYS A 139 -13.17 -13.73 2.51
N ARG A 140 -11.87 -13.95 2.38
CA ARG A 140 -11.24 -15.23 2.00
C ARG A 140 -10.88 -16.11 3.21
N MET A 141 -10.82 -15.52 4.40
CA MET A 141 -10.48 -16.14 5.68
C MET A 141 -11.20 -15.40 6.83
N PRO A 142 -12.50 -15.67 7.08
CA PRO A 142 -13.32 -14.88 8.01
C PRO A 142 -12.83 -14.82 9.46
N ASN A 143 -12.04 -15.80 9.87
CA ASN A 143 -11.43 -15.89 11.19
C ASN A 143 -10.08 -15.15 11.31
N ALA A 144 -9.51 -14.62 10.22
CA ALA A 144 -8.28 -13.85 10.27
C ALA A 144 -8.48 -12.50 10.97
N GLY A 145 -7.58 -12.19 11.89
CA GLY A 145 -7.40 -10.87 12.45
C GLY A 145 -6.48 -10.03 11.57
N ILE A 146 -6.68 -8.72 11.60
CA ILE A 146 -5.87 -7.72 10.88
C ILE A 146 -5.46 -6.65 11.90
N LEU A 147 -4.16 -6.47 12.12
CA LEU A 147 -3.59 -5.39 12.93
C LEU A 147 -2.75 -4.48 12.02
N ALA A 148 -3.26 -3.31 11.66
CA ALA A 148 -2.55 -2.34 10.84
C ALA A 148 -2.07 -1.17 11.72
N VAL A 149 -0.75 -1.06 11.90
CA VAL A 149 -0.14 -0.06 12.80
C VAL A 149 0.18 1.24 12.07
N ASP A 150 0.17 2.37 12.79
CA ASP A 150 0.81 3.61 12.37
C ASP A 150 2.17 3.73 13.07
N CYS A 151 3.27 3.87 12.33
CA CYS A 151 4.59 4.06 12.95
C CYS A 151 4.84 5.52 13.39
N ARG A 152 5.96 5.81 14.07
CA ARG A 152 6.26 7.14 14.62
C ARG A 152 6.15 8.24 13.57
N GLY A 153 5.46 9.35 13.89
CA GLY A 153 5.29 10.48 12.97
C GLY A 153 4.35 10.23 11.78
N HIS A 154 3.56 9.14 11.81
CA HIS A 154 2.62 8.75 10.76
C HIS A 154 1.21 8.50 11.34
N GLY A 155 0.17 8.61 10.49
CA GLY A 155 -1.23 8.37 10.85
C GLY A 155 -1.66 9.05 12.16
N TYR A 156 -2.14 8.31 13.16
CA TYR A 156 -2.52 8.88 14.45
C TYR A 156 -1.50 8.59 15.58
N THR A 157 -0.32 8.07 15.26
CA THR A 157 0.78 7.89 16.22
C THR A 157 1.50 9.24 16.45
N THR A 158 1.51 9.73 17.69
CA THR A 158 2.11 11.01 18.06
C THR A 158 3.34 10.85 18.96
N THR A 159 4.26 11.82 18.89
CA THR A 159 5.56 11.78 19.57
C THR A 159 5.80 13.11 20.28
N LYS A 160 6.23 13.11 21.56
CA LYS A 160 6.46 14.35 22.31
C LYS A 160 7.54 15.27 21.70
N ASN A 161 8.48 14.71 20.95
CA ASN A 161 9.53 15.45 20.22
C ASN A 161 9.28 15.40 18.71
N GLU A 162 8.22 16.05 18.21
CA GLU A 162 7.85 16.04 16.79
C GLU A 162 8.99 16.50 15.85
N GLY A 163 9.85 17.41 16.31
CA GLY A 163 11.02 17.90 15.55
C GLY A 163 12.28 17.03 15.62
N ASN A 164 12.28 15.90 16.35
CA ASN A 164 13.41 14.97 16.41
C ASN A 164 12.92 13.55 16.73
N VAL A 165 12.24 12.95 15.75
CA VAL A 165 11.74 11.57 15.82
C VAL A 165 12.83 10.61 15.32
N ASP A 166 13.31 9.73 16.19
CA ASP A 166 14.13 8.59 15.77
C ASP A 166 13.26 7.62 14.94
N LEU A 167 13.65 7.43 13.68
CA LEU A 167 13.05 6.51 12.72
C LEU A 167 14.06 5.44 12.27
N SER A 168 15.11 5.18 13.05
CA SER A 168 16.05 4.08 12.77
C SER A 168 15.32 2.73 12.71
N LEU A 169 15.85 1.82 11.89
CA LEU A 169 15.21 0.52 11.65
C LEU A 169 15.01 -0.28 12.93
N GLN A 170 15.99 -0.23 13.85
CA GLN A 170 15.97 -0.90 15.14
C GLN A 170 14.88 -0.34 16.07
N THR A 171 14.66 0.97 16.05
CA THR A 171 13.58 1.62 16.80
C THR A 171 12.22 1.24 16.24
N LEU A 172 12.00 1.35 14.94
CA LEU A 172 10.74 0.95 14.30
C LEU A 172 10.42 -0.55 14.49
N SER A 173 11.45 -1.41 14.45
CA SER A 173 11.37 -2.86 14.74
C SER A 173 10.96 -3.13 16.19
N SER A 174 11.55 -2.38 17.14
CA SER A 174 11.21 -2.44 18.57
C SER A 174 9.79 -1.94 18.85
N ASP A 175 9.36 -0.88 18.16
CA ASP A 175 8.00 -0.33 18.27
C ASP A 175 6.95 -1.33 17.77
N LEU A 176 7.21 -2.01 16.64
CA LEU A 176 6.32 -3.02 16.11
C LEU A 176 6.17 -4.20 17.08
N LEU A 177 7.26 -4.64 17.72
CA LEU A 177 7.20 -5.64 18.79
C LEU A 177 6.39 -5.15 19.99
N PHE A 178 6.64 -3.91 20.45
CA PHE A 178 5.91 -3.29 21.56
C PHE A 178 4.39 -3.24 21.27
N MET A 179 4.00 -2.81 20.07
CA MET A 179 2.60 -2.75 19.67
C MET A 179 1.95 -4.15 19.61
N ILE A 180 2.63 -5.17 19.07
CA ILE A 180 2.13 -6.55 19.07
C ILE A 180 1.90 -7.06 20.51
N GLU A 181 2.87 -6.86 21.41
CA GLU A 181 2.73 -7.25 22.81
C GLU A 181 1.66 -6.43 23.56
N ALA A 182 1.51 -5.15 23.25
CA ALA A 182 0.52 -4.27 23.88
C ALA A 182 -0.91 -4.63 23.43
N VAL A 183 -1.14 -4.90 22.14
CA VAL A 183 -2.43 -5.40 21.64
C VAL A 183 -2.76 -6.75 22.26
N GLN A 184 -1.80 -7.67 22.41
CA GLN A 184 -2.03 -8.95 23.10
C GLN A 184 -2.57 -8.74 24.52
N LYS A 185 -1.95 -7.83 25.28
CA LYS A 185 -2.34 -7.48 26.67
C LYS A 185 -3.72 -6.81 26.69
N GLN A 186 -3.95 -5.81 25.85
CA GLN A 186 -5.21 -5.06 25.77
C GLN A 186 -6.40 -5.93 25.34
N MET A 187 -6.18 -6.88 24.42
CA MET A 187 -7.20 -7.83 23.95
C MET A 187 -7.31 -9.09 24.82
N SER A 188 -6.56 -9.18 25.94
CA SER A 188 -6.56 -10.31 26.87
C SER A 188 -6.25 -11.67 26.23
N TRP A 189 -5.43 -11.71 25.18
CA TRP A 189 -5.07 -12.95 24.49
C TRP A 189 -4.08 -13.77 25.31
N ALA A 190 -4.50 -14.96 25.74
CA ALA A 190 -3.69 -15.88 26.58
C ALA A 190 -2.33 -16.25 25.95
N CYS A 191 -2.25 -16.25 24.63
CA CYS A 191 -1.01 -16.29 23.86
C CYS A 191 -1.19 -15.48 22.56
N LEU A 192 -0.09 -15.12 21.88
CA LEU A 192 -0.16 -14.52 20.55
C LEU A 192 -0.76 -15.53 19.55
N PRO A 193 -1.76 -15.13 18.73
CA PRO A 193 -2.21 -15.90 17.58
C PRO A 193 -1.06 -16.22 16.60
N PRO A 194 -1.23 -17.17 15.65
CA PRO A 194 -0.26 -17.38 14.60
C PRO A 194 -0.09 -16.11 13.76
N LEU A 195 1.13 -15.55 13.74
CA LEU A 195 1.42 -14.26 13.13
C LEU A 195 1.91 -14.43 11.69
N VAL A 196 1.38 -13.58 10.81
CA VAL A 196 1.96 -13.27 9.50
C VAL A 196 2.27 -11.79 9.47
N LEU A 197 3.55 -11.42 9.41
CA LEU A 197 3.92 -10.02 9.25
C LEU A 197 3.82 -9.60 7.77
N VAL A 198 3.33 -8.41 7.48
CA VAL A 198 3.20 -7.87 6.11
C VAL A 198 3.74 -6.45 6.09
N GLY A 199 4.78 -6.21 5.31
CA GLY A 199 5.48 -4.93 5.29
C GLY A 199 5.61 -4.35 3.89
N HIS A 200 5.12 -3.13 3.68
CA HIS A 200 5.30 -2.40 2.42
C HIS A 200 6.48 -1.43 2.50
N SER A 201 7.36 -1.42 1.50
CA SER A 201 8.46 -0.44 1.40
C SER A 201 9.30 -0.42 2.70
N LEU A 202 9.41 0.72 3.39
CA LEU A 202 9.95 0.82 4.76
C LEU A 202 9.44 -0.28 5.70
N GLY A 203 8.12 -0.50 5.76
CA GLY A 203 7.53 -1.54 6.58
C GLY A 203 8.02 -2.95 6.22
N GLY A 204 8.40 -3.18 4.96
CA GLY A 204 9.03 -4.41 4.49
C GLY A 204 10.39 -4.67 5.17
N ALA A 205 11.16 -3.60 5.38
CA ALA A 205 12.37 -3.66 6.19
C ALA A 205 12.07 -3.89 7.68
N VAL A 206 11.09 -3.16 8.24
CA VAL A 206 10.73 -3.27 9.67
C VAL A 206 10.25 -4.68 10.04
N VAL A 207 9.38 -5.30 9.24
CA VAL A 207 8.92 -6.69 9.52
C VAL A 207 10.04 -7.72 9.35
N THR A 208 10.97 -7.48 8.42
CA THR A 208 12.14 -8.35 8.20
C THR A 208 13.14 -8.23 9.34
N ASP A 209 13.36 -7.03 9.86
CA ASP A 209 14.19 -6.79 11.03
C ASP A 209 13.60 -7.46 12.27
N LEU A 210 12.31 -7.22 12.55
CA LEU A 210 11.62 -7.86 13.67
C LEU A 210 11.66 -9.39 13.58
N ALA A 211 11.42 -9.97 12.40
CA ALA A 211 11.57 -11.40 12.19
C ALA A 211 12.98 -11.89 12.53
N SER A 212 14.03 -11.15 12.13
CA SER A 212 15.44 -11.49 12.40
C SER A 212 15.84 -11.45 13.87
N THR A 213 15.08 -10.75 14.73
CA THR A 213 15.32 -10.75 16.19
C THR A 213 14.89 -12.04 16.89
N GLU A 214 14.11 -12.89 16.21
CA GLU A 214 13.43 -14.09 16.73
C GLU A 214 12.49 -13.84 17.94
N ARG A 215 12.26 -12.59 18.35
CA ARG A 215 11.53 -12.21 19.57
C ARG A 215 10.07 -12.65 19.62
N LEU A 216 9.44 -12.87 18.47
CA LEU A 216 8.08 -13.39 18.34
C LEU A 216 8.01 -14.94 18.52
N GLY A 217 9.15 -15.61 18.62
CA GLY A 217 9.25 -17.04 18.91
C GLY A 217 8.46 -17.92 17.94
N SER A 218 7.78 -18.94 18.49
CA SER A 218 6.97 -19.87 17.71
C SER A 218 5.67 -19.28 17.15
N SER A 219 5.25 -18.09 17.58
CA SER A 219 4.06 -17.40 17.05
C SER A 219 4.30 -16.86 15.64
N LEU A 220 5.53 -16.52 15.27
CA LEU A 220 5.85 -16.12 13.89
C LEU A 220 5.84 -17.35 12.96
N LEU A 221 4.85 -17.42 12.07
CA LEU A 221 4.83 -18.42 10.99
C LEU A 221 5.65 -17.96 9.79
N ALA A 222 5.40 -16.73 9.34
CA ALA A 222 5.93 -16.20 8.09
C ALA A 222 5.87 -14.66 8.03
N TYR A 223 6.57 -14.08 7.06
CA TYR A 223 6.51 -12.66 6.75
C TYR A 223 6.49 -12.41 5.23
N ALA A 224 5.86 -11.31 4.83
CA ALA A 224 5.69 -10.87 3.46
C ALA A 224 6.22 -9.44 3.27
N VAL A 225 7.01 -9.24 2.23
CA VAL A 225 7.61 -7.96 1.86
C VAL A 225 6.99 -7.48 0.54
N LEU A 226 6.53 -6.24 0.49
CA LEU A 226 5.81 -5.65 -0.64
C LEU A 226 6.62 -4.50 -1.28
N ASP A 227 6.91 -4.66 -2.56
CA ASP A 227 7.59 -3.74 -3.48
C ASP A 227 8.87 -3.05 -2.96
N VAL A 228 9.77 -3.84 -2.35
CA VAL A 228 11.11 -3.38 -1.96
C VAL A 228 12.16 -4.49 -2.15
N VAL A 229 13.31 -4.11 -2.70
CA VAL A 229 14.54 -4.91 -2.82
C VAL A 229 15.72 -3.98 -2.60
N GLU A 230 16.71 -4.41 -1.81
CA GLU A 230 17.83 -3.58 -1.33
C GLU A 230 18.48 -2.71 -2.42
N GLY A 231 19.02 -3.33 -3.47
CA GLY A 231 19.70 -2.59 -4.55
C GLY A 231 18.79 -1.54 -5.21
N SER A 232 17.58 -1.94 -5.59
CA SER A 232 16.60 -1.03 -6.22
C SER A 232 16.14 0.11 -5.30
N ALA A 233 16.08 -0.14 -3.98
CA ALA A 233 15.67 0.84 -2.99
C ALA A 233 16.76 1.90 -2.79
N ILE A 234 18.02 1.47 -2.64
CA ILE A 234 19.19 2.36 -2.51
C ILE A 234 19.37 3.22 -3.77
N ASP A 235 19.23 2.64 -4.98
CA ASP A 235 19.24 3.40 -6.23
C ASP A 235 18.09 4.42 -6.29
N ALA A 236 16.88 4.04 -5.85
CA ALA A 236 15.72 4.94 -5.85
C ALA A 236 15.88 6.15 -4.90
N LEU A 237 16.65 6.03 -3.80
CA LEU A 237 16.90 7.14 -2.87
C LEU A 237 17.49 8.38 -3.57
N GLN A 238 18.32 8.17 -4.61
CA GLN A 238 18.93 9.25 -5.40
C GLN A 238 17.89 10.12 -6.11
N SER A 239 16.77 9.51 -6.53
CA SER A 239 15.65 10.19 -7.21
C SER A 239 14.58 10.71 -6.24
N MET A 240 14.61 10.29 -4.98
CA MET A 240 13.54 10.55 -4.01
C MET A 240 13.36 12.04 -3.72
N GLN A 241 14.44 12.83 -3.68
CA GLN A 241 14.32 14.29 -3.52
C GLN A 241 13.63 14.96 -4.72
N SER A 242 13.89 14.50 -5.95
CA SER A 242 13.17 14.95 -7.15
C SER A 242 11.68 14.60 -7.07
N TYR A 243 11.33 13.38 -6.64
CA TYR A 243 9.93 12.99 -6.39
C TYR A 243 9.27 13.89 -5.34
N LEU A 244 9.93 14.13 -4.21
CA LEU A 244 9.42 15.00 -3.14
C LEU A 244 9.15 16.42 -3.64
N SER A 245 10.00 16.97 -4.52
CA SER A 245 9.75 18.30 -5.11
C SER A 245 8.53 18.39 -6.04
N THR A 246 7.97 17.25 -6.49
CA THR A 246 6.71 17.24 -7.27
C THR A 246 5.45 17.21 -6.41
N ARG A 247 5.56 16.94 -5.10
CA ARG A 247 4.40 16.92 -4.20
C ARG A 247 3.90 18.34 -3.96
N PRO A 248 2.59 18.61 -4.05
CA PRO A 248 2.04 19.90 -3.62
C PRO A 248 2.36 20.16 -2.14
N ASN A 249 2.74 21.39 -1.78
CA ASN A 249 2.99 21.79 -0.39
C ASN A 249 1.75 21.72 0.52
N GLY A 250 0.58 21.36 -0.03
CA GLY A 250 -0.69 21.21 0.64
C GLY A 250 -1.85 21.13 -0.36
N PHE A 251 -3.06 20.93 0.17
CA PHE A 251 -4.30 20.74 -0.56
C PHE A 251 -5.40 21.65 -0.02
N ALA A 252 -6.36 22.05 -0.87
CA ALA A 252 -7.48 22.90 -0.49
C ALA A 252 -8.51 22.14 0.36
N SER A 253 -8.74 20.87 0.02
CA SER A 253 -9.59 19.93 0.76
C SER A 253 -9.01 18.50 0.72
N VAL A 254 -9.55 17.60 1.55
CA VAL A 254 -9.16 16.17 1.55
C VAL A 254 -9.44 15.51 0.20
N GLU A 255 -10.59 15.83 -0.41
CA GLU A 255 -10.99 15.35 -1.74
C GLU A 255 -9.99 15.77 -2.83
N SER A 256 -9.45 17.00 -2.74
CA SER A 256 -8.40 17.45 -3.66
C SER A 256 -7.05 16.74 -3.45
N GLY A 257 -6.80 16.21 -2.25
CA GLY A 257 -5.68 15.31 -1.97
C GLY A 257 -5.91 13.91 -2.54
N ILE A 258 -7.11 13.35 -2.38
CA ILE A 258 -7.53 12.06 -2.95
C ILE A 258 -7.44 12.10 -4.49
N ASP A 259 -8.01 13.14 -5.11
CA ASP A 259 -7.94 13.40 -6.55
C ASP A 259 -6.50 13.45 -7.06
N TRP A 260 -5.59 14.14 -6.34
CA TRP A 260 -4.18 14.21 -6.71
C TRP A 260 -3.54 12.82 -6.76
N HIS A 261 -3.70 11.98 -5.72
CA HIS A 261 -3.11 10.63 -5.66
C HIS A 261 -3.62 9.71 -6.78
N ILE A 262 -4.89 9.86 -7.16
CA ILE A 262 -5.51 9.10 -8.26
C ILE A 262 -4.97 9.59 -9.61
N ARG A 263 -4.91 10.92 -9.83
CA ARG A 263 -4.43 11.50 -11.10
C ARG A 263 -2.93 11.30 -11.33
N THR A 264 -2.09 11.33 -10.29
CA THR A 264 -0.67 10.98 -10.39
C THR A 264 -0.43 9.47 -10.51
N ARG A 265 -1.47 8.65 -10.31
CA ARG A 265 -1.38 7.18 -10.18
C ARG A 265 -0.46 6.72 -9.05
N THR A 266 -0.28 7.55 -8.02
CA THR A 266 0.39 7.18 -6.76
C THR A 266 -0.40 6.10 -6.04
N VAL A 267 -1.74 6.21 -6.04
CA VAL A 267 -2.67 5.13 -5.70
C VAL A 267 -3.71 5.05 -6.82
N ARG A 268 -3.73 3.95 -7.56
CA ARG A 268 -4.59 3.74 -8.74
C ARG A 268 -6.02 3.39 -8.34
N ASN A 269 -6.19 2.73 -7.21
CA ASN A 269 -7.48 2.32 -6.68
C ASN A 269 -8.19 3.49 -5.96
N SER A 270 -9.25 4.02 -6.59
CA SER A 270 -10.05 5.13 -6.06
C SER A 270 -10.65 4.84 -4.67
N THR A 271 -11.09 3.60 -4.41
CA THR A 271 -11.65 3.20 -3.10
C THR A 271 -10.55 3.16 -2.03
N SER A 272 -9.34 2.71 -2.37
CA SER A 272 -8.20 2.75 -1.45
C SER A 272 -7.78 4.18 -1.14
N ALA A 273 -7.59 5.01 -2.17
CA ALA A 273 -7.22 6.42 -2.02
C ALA A 273 -8.22 7.20 -1.14
N ARG A 274 -9.53 6.97 -1.30
CA ARG A 274 -10.58 7.57 -0.44
C ARG A 274 -10.53 7.13 1.03
N THR A 275 -9.83 6.04 1.33
CA THR A 275 -9.68 5.49 2.69
C THR A 275 -8.33 5.89 3.30
N SER A 276 -7.23 5.76 2.54
CA SER A 276 -5.86 5.91 3.04
C SER A 276 -5.34 7.35 3.06
N VAL A 277 -5.59 8.11 1.98
CA VAL A 277 -5.09 9.49 1.82
C VAL A 277 -5.52 10.46 2.93
N PRO A 278 -6.75 10.43 3.48
CA PRO A 278 -7.17 11.34 4.54
C PRO A 278 -6.26 11.30 5.79
N ALA A 279 -5.74 10.13 6.17
CA ALA A 279 -4.82 10.00 7.30
C ALA A 279 -3.41 10.56 7.00
N LEU A 280 -3.04 10.70 5.71
CA LEU A 280 -1.76 11.29 5.29
C LEU A 280 -1.76 12.83 5.38
N LEU A 281 -2.92 13.43 5.66
CA LEU A 281 -3.12 14.88 5.74
C LEU A 281 -3.40 15.33 7.18
N LEU A 282 -3.00 16.57 7.47
CA LEU A 282 -3.30 17.29 8.70
C LEU A 282 -3.88 18.66 8.35
N LEU A 283 -4.99 19.05 9.00
CA LEU A 283 -5.56 20.38 8.82
C LEU A 283 -4.76 21.39 9.66
N HIS A 284 -3.90 22.16 9.00
CA HIS A 284 -3.17 23.24 9.62
C HIS A 284 -4.06 24.48 9.71
N ARG A 285 -4.26 24.99 10.95
CA ARG A 285 -4.97 26.23 11.23
C ARG A 285 -4.00 27.17 11.93
N ASP A 286 -3.63 28.26 11.26
CA ASP A 286 -2.94 29.38 11.88
C ASP A 286 -3.96 30.24 12.63
N ASP A 287 -4.03 30.08 13.95
CA ASP A 287 -4.97 30.81 14.83
C ASP A 287 -4.62 32.31 14.90
N GLY A 288 -4.98 33.05 13.85
CA GLY A 288 -4.76 34.49 13.71
C GLY A 288 -4.57 34.99 12.27
N MET A 289 -4.37 34.09 11.30
CA MET A 289 -4.20 34.44 9.88
C MET A 289 -5.45 34.07 9.05
N PRO A 290 -5.72 34.74 7.91
CA PRO A 290 -6.73 34.28 6.97
C PRO A 290 -6.38 32.86 6.52
N SER A 291 -7.36 31.95 6.53
CA SER A 291 -7.15 30.52 6.25
C SER A 291 -6.42 30.34 4.91
N PRO A 292 -5.22 29.71 4.89
CA PRO A 292 -4.43 29.61 3.67
C PRO A 292 -5.17 28.81 2.61
N GLU A 293 -4.95 29.11 1.32
CA GLU A 293 -5.61 28.44 0.18
C GLU A 293 -5.45 26.90 0.18
N ARG A 294 -4.46 26.40 0.91
CA ARG A 294 -4.09 24.99 1.02
C ARG A 294 -3.86 24.64 2.50
N PRO A 295 -4.91 24.55 3.33
CA PRO A 295 -4.76 24.37 4.77
C PRO A 295 -4.48 22.90 5.14
N TRP A 296 -4.78 21.94 4.25
CA TRP A 296 -4.40 20.55 4.46
C TRP A 296 -2.94 20.34 4.06
N ARG A 297 -2.08 20.07 5.04
CA ARG A 297 -0.66 19.78 4.85
C ARG A 297 -0.41 18.28 4.92
N TRP A 298 0.71 17.81 4.39
CA TRP A 298 1.17 16.46 4.65
C TRP A 298 1.46 16.29 6.14
N ARG A 299 0.99 15.18 6.71
CA ARG A 299 1.19 14.87 8.13
C ARG A 299 2.64 14.58 8.47
N THR A 300 3.31 13.81 7.62
CA THR A 300 4.72 13.44 7.77
C THR A 300 5.56 14.28 6.82
N ASP A 301 6.51 15.04 7.35
CA ASP A 301 7.62 15.54 6.54
C ASP A 301 8.53 14.37 6.19
N LEU A 302 8.34 13.84 4.98
CA LEU A 302 9.11 12.72 4.49
C LEU A 302 10.57 13.12 4.17
N ALA A 303 10.86 14.40 3.87
CA ALA A 303 12.22 14.87 3.60
C ALA A 303 13.07 14.87 4.88
N ALA A 304 12.49 15.26 6.02
CA ALA A 304 13.14 15.21 7.33
C ALA A 304 13.61 13.79 7.72
N THR A 305 13.01 12.74 7.13
CA THR A 305 13.38 11.33 7.40
C THR A 305 14.62 10.85 6.62
N GLN A 306 15.17 11.67 5.70
CA GLN A 306 16.33 11.30 4.86
C GLN A 306 17.51 10.66 5.61
N PRO A 307 17.93 11.12 6.81
CA PRO A 307 19.08 10.55 7.52
C PRO A 307 18.96 9.06 7.86
N PHE A 308 17.75 8.49 7.82
CA PHE A 308 17.50 7.08 8.14
C PHE A 308 17.39 6.18 6.91
N TRP A 309 17.20 6.73 5.70
CA TRP A 309 16.80 5.97 4.50
C TRP A 309 17.77 4.84 4.11
N GLU A 310 19.08 5.11 4.12
CA GLU A 310 20.10 4.09 3.82
C GLU A 310 20.08 2.96 4.86
N GLY A 311 19.96 3.31 6.14
CA GLY A 311 19.88 2.37 7.27
C GLY A 311 18.59 1.55 7.33
N TRP A 312 17.55 1.90 6.55
CA TRP A 312 16.36 1.06 6.37
C TRP A 312 16.62 -0.11 5.42
N PHE A 313 17.42 0.08 4.37
CA PHE A 313 17.54 -0.88 3.28
C PHE A 313 18.89 -1.61 3.22
N ALA A 314 19.96 -1.07 3.83
CA ALA A 314 21.28 -1.71 3.87
C ALA A 314 21.24 -3.08 4.59
N GLY A 315 21.68 -4.12 3.88
CA GLY A 315 21.65 -5.52 4.32
C GLY A 315 20.26 -6.15 4.39
N LEU A 316 19.21 -5.51 3.86
CA LEU A 316 17.84 -6.01 3.86
C LEU A 316 17.71 -7.35 3.13
N SER A 317 18.33 -7.53 1.96
CA SER A 317 18.17 -8.75 1.16
C SER A 317 18.78 -9.96 1.86
N LYS A 318 19.98 -9.79 2.42
CA LYS A 318 20.63 -10.77 3.30
C LYS A 318 19.79 -11.13 4.52
N LYS A 319 19.21 -10.11 5.19
CA LYS A 319 18.39 -10.27 6.39
C LYS A 319 17.08 -11.01 6.08
N PHE A 320 16.43 -10.66 4.97
CA PHE A 320 15.23 -11.33 4.44
C PHE A 320 15.48 -12.80 4.11
N LEU A 321 16.66 -13.16 3.60
CA LEU A 321 16.99 -14.56 3.32
C LEU A 321 17.37 -15.35 4.59
N ALA A 322 17.85 -14.68 5.65
CA ALA A 322 18.32 -15.31 6.88
C ALA A 322 17.26 -15.48 7.97
N ALA A 323 16.34 -14.53 8.14
CA ALA A 323 15.43 -14.48 9.29
C ALA A 323 14.41 -15.65 9.33
N PRO A 324 14.01 -16.16 10.51
CA PRO A 324 13.18 -17.36 10.67
C PRO A 324 11.72 -17.18 10.20
N GLY A 325 11.12 -18.29 9.73
CA GLY A 325 9.76 -18.32 9.20
C GLY A 325 9.70 -18.36 7.67
N GLY A 326 8.50 -18.59 7.14
CA GLY A 326 8.24 -18.53 5.69
C GLY A 326 8.47 -17.12 5.14
N LYS A 327 8.94 -17.02 3.89
CA LYS A 327 9.24 -15.76 3.21
C LYS A 327 8.38 -15.60 1.95
N LEU A 328 7.73 -14.43 1.80
CA LEU A 328 7.02 -14.02 0.59
C LEU A 328 7.54 -12.65 0.13
N LEU A 329 7.79 -12.50 -1.16
CA LEU A 329 8.12 -11.23 -1.80
C LEU A 329 7.11 -10.97 -2.92
N LEU A 330 6.42 -9.82 -2.85
CA LEU A 330 5.46 -9.37 -3.86
C LEU A 330 6.01 -8.09 -4.49
N LEU A 331 6.27 -8.09 -5.80
CA LEU A 331 6.87 -6.96 -6.53
C LEU A 331 5.97 -6.47 -7.67
N ALA A 332 6.06 -5.19 -8.01
CA ALA A 332 5.43 -4.66 -9.22
C ALA A 332 6.20 -5.04 -10.50
N GLY A 333 7.52 -5.28 -10.39
CA GLY A 333 8.39 -5.68 -11.51
C GLY A 333 9.55 -6.59 -11.09
N THR A 334 10.03 -7.44 -12.01
CA THR A 334 11.15 -8.37 -11.80
C THR A 334 12.52 -7.75 -12.05
N ASP A 335 12.57 -6.59 -12.70
CA ASP A 335 13.75 -5.79 -13.02
C ASP A 335 14.52 -5.28 -11.77
N ARG A 336 13.94 -5.50 -10.59
CA ARG A 336 14.39 -4.96 -9.29
C ARG A 336 15.14 -5.97 -8.42
N LEU A 337 15.17 -7.26 -8.78
CA LEU A 337 15.86 -8.29 -7.98
C LEU A 337 17.38 -8.08 -8.01
N ASP A 338 17.99 -7.94 -6.83
CA ASP A 338 19.44 -7.94 -6.67
C ASP A 338 20.04 -9.35 -6.75
N THR A 339 21.36 -9.44 -6.70
CA THR A 339 22.12 -10.70 -6.77
C THR A 339 21.78 -11.66 -5.64
N GLU A 340 21.58 -11.18 -4.40
CA GLU A 340 21.29 -12.05 -3.26
C GLU A 340 19.89 -12.64 -3.37
N LEU A 341 18.87 -11.82 -3.67
CA LEU A 341 17.51 -12.28 -3.86
C LEU A 341 17.36 -13.15 -5.11
N THR A 342 18.13 -12.91 -6.17
CA THR A 342 18.18 -13.78 -7.35
C THR A 342 18.71 -15.16 -7.00
N ILE A 343 19.85 -15.23 -6.27
CA ILE A 343 20.41 -16.50 -5.78
C ILE A 343 19.43 -17.18 -4.81
N GLY A 344 18.79 -16.41 -3.92
CA GLY A 344 17.79 -16.92 -2.99
C GLY A 344 16.57 -17.54 -3.67
N GLN A 345 16.11 -16.92 -4.77
CA GLN A 345 15.00 -17.43 -5.56
C GLN A 345 15.37 -18.72 -6.31
N MET A 346 16.56 -18.76 -6.92
CA MET A 346 17.08 -19.97 -7.57
C MET A 346 17.30 -21.12 -6.58
N GLN A 347 17.53 -20.81 -5.29
CA GLN A 347 17.65 -21.78 -4.19
C GLN A 347 16.30 -22.12 -3.53
N GLY A 348 15.17 -21.55 -4.00
CA GLY A 348 13.84 -21.80 -3.43
C GLY A 348 13.66 -21.32 -1.99
N LYS A 349 14.45 -20.33 -1.54
CA LYS A 349 14.43 -19.85 -0.14
C LYS A 349 13.18 -19.04 0.22
N TYR A 350 12.47 -18.50 -0.77
CA TYR A 350 11.26 -17.70 -0.58
C TYR A 350 10.29 -17.88 -1.75
N ASN A 351 9.04 -17.47 -1.55
CA ASN A 351 8.05 -17.39 -2.60
C ASN A 351 8.11 -15.99 -3.23
N LEU A 352 8.22 -15.92 -4.56
CA LEU A 352 8.12 -14.68 -5.33
C LEU A 352 6.83 -14.68 -6.14
N GLN A 353 6.12 -13.55 -6.16
CA GLN A 353 5.03 -13.27 -7.10
C GLN A 353 5.10 -11.82 -7.56
N VAL A 354 4.63 -11.56 -8.79
CA VAL A 354 4.83 -10.30 -9.51
C VAL A 354 3.50 -9.79 -10.04
N PHE A 355 3.26 -8.50 -9.88
CA PHE A 355 2.01 -7.83 -10.22
C PHE A 355 2.25 -6.62 -11.16
N PRO A 356 2.46 -6.85 -12.47
CA PRO A 356 2.81 -5.78 -13.42
C PRO A 356 1.71 -4.74 -13.63
N GLU A 357 0.48 -5.02 -13.19
CA GLU A 357 -0.66 -4.10 -13.23
C GLU A 357 -0.67 -3.08 -12.08
N ALA A 358 0.17 -3.26 -11.05
CA ALA A 358 0.27 -2.39 -9.89
C ALA A 358 1.23 -1.20 -10.11
N GLY A 359 1.09 -0.17 -9.28
CA GLY A 359 2.15 0.78 -8.95
C GLY A 359 2.95 0.30 -7.73
N HIS A 360 3.57 1.25 -7.02
CA HIS A 360 4.36 0.93 -5.82
C HIS A 360 3.50 0.37 -4.67
N PHE A 361 2.24 0.81 -4.57
CA PHE A 361 1.30 0.41 -3.52
C PHE A 361 0.47 -0.81 -3.96
N ILE A 362 1.15 -1.94 -4.17
CA ILE A 362 0.57 -3.22 -4.64
C ILE A 362 -0.71 -3.59 -3.86
N HIS A 363 -0.68 -3.43 -2.53
CA HIS A 363 -1.78 -3.76 -1.62
C HIS A 363 -2.97 -2.80 -1.68
N GLU A 364 -2.78 -1.58 -2.19
CA GLU A 364 -3.87 -0.63 -2.46
C GLU A 364 -4.42 -0.78 -3.87
N ASP A 365 -3.54 -0.97 -4.85
CA ASP A 365 -3.89 -1.08 -6.27
C ASP A 365 -4.60 -2.42 -6.57
N LEU A 366 -4.07 -3.53 -6.04
CA LEU A 366 -4.56 -4.89 -6.27
C LEU A 366 -4.80 -5.63 -4.94
N PRO A 367 -5.71 -5.14 -4.06
CA PRO A 367 -5.92 -5.71 -2.73
C PRO A 367 -6.41 -7.16 -2.79
N GLU A 368 -7.25 -7.52 -3.76
CA GLU A 368 -7.74 -8.89 -3.89
C GLU A 368 -6.64 -9.87 -4.33
N GLN A 369 -5.85 -9.52 -5.34
CA GLN A 369 -4.75 -10.38 -5.79
C GLN A 369 -3.69 -10.56 -4.68
N THR A 370 -3.39 -9.48 -3.96
CA THR A 370 -2.48 -9.49 -2.79
C THR A 370 -3.04 -10.35 -1.65
N ALA A 371 -4.36 -10.30 -1.40
CA ALA A 371 -5.02 -11.12 -0.40
C ALA A 371 -5.01 -12.61 -0.76
N ILE A 372 -5.17 -12.97 -2.04
CA ILE A 372 -5.01 -14.37 -2.50
C ILE A 372 -3.61 -14.87 -2.14
N SER A 373 -2.57 -14.13 -2.52
CA SER A 373 -1.17 -14.49 -2.25
C SER A 373 -0.91 -14.68 -0.75
N LEU A 374 -1.36 -13.74 0.09
CA LEU A 374 -1.16 -13.80 1.55
C LEU A 374 -1.95 -14.93 2.22
N VAL A 375 -3.20 -15.16 1.81
CA VAL A 375 -4.06 -16.22 2.38
C VAL A 375 -3.55 -17.60 2.00
N ASP A 376 -3.15 -17.83 0.74
CA ASP A 376 -2.61 -19.13 0.32
C ASP A 376 -1.18 -19.36 0.80
N PHE A 377 -0.39 -18.30 0.97
CA PHE A 377 0.90 -18.37 1.64
C PHE A 377 0.78 -18.70 3.14
N TYR A 378 -0.19 -18.12 3.86
CA TYR A 378 -0.51 -18.54 5.23
C TYR A 378 -0.86 -20.04 5.28
N LYS A 379 -1.81 -20.50 4.44
CA LYS A 379 -2.24 -21.92 4.43
C LYS A 379 -1.08 -22.90 4.21
N ARG A 380 -0.06 -22.53 3.42
CA ARG A 380 1.14 -23.33 3.19
C ARG A 380 2.12 -23.35 4.38
N ASN A 381 2.05 -22.37 5.27
CA ASN A 381 2.91 -22.24 6.45
C ASN A 381 2.19 -22.62 7.77
N ASP A 382 0.86 -22.80 7.74
CA ASP A 382 0.08 -23.18 8.91
C ASP A 382 0.44 -24.61 9.38
N ARG A 383 0.99 -24.68 10.59
CA ARG A 383 1.42 -25.92 11.23
C ARG A 383 0.26 -26.67 11.89
N SER A 384 -0.94 -26.10 11.96
CA SER A 384 -2.14 -26.73 12.54
C SER A 384 -2.56 -28.00 11.80
N GLN A 385 -2.33 -28.07 10.49
CA GLN A 385 -2.68 -29.23 9.65
C GLN A 385 -1.56 -30.28 9.56
N LEU A 386 -0.36 -30.00 10.09
CA LEU A 386 0.77 -30.94 10.10
C LEU A 386 0.61 -31.99 11.22
N VAL A 387 -0.37 -32.89 11.03
CA VAL A 387 -0.48 -34.13 11.79
C VAL A 387 0.65 -35.07 11.37
N LEU A 388 1.85 -34.83 11.93
CA LEU A 388 2.96 -35.76 11.82
C LEU A 388 2.53 -37.13 12.37
N PRO A 389 2.80 -38.25 11.68
CA PRO A 389 2.52 -39.57 12.22
C PRO A 389 3.28 -39.74 13.55
N PRO A 390 2.65 -40.29 14.59
CA PRO A 390 3.28 -40.44 15.90
C PRO A 390 4.58 -41.24 15.77
N LYS A 391 5.64 -40.78 16.43
CA LYS A 391 6.96 -41.41 16.34
C LYS A 391 6.86 -42.89 16.67
N VAL A 392 7.60 -43.72 15.96
CA VAL A 392 7.64 -45.18 16.17
C VAL A 392 7.99 -45.52 17.63
N SER A 393 8.86 -44.73 18.28
CA SER A 393 9.16 -44.83 19.71
C SER A 393 7.94 -44.73 20.62
N ASP A 394 6.94 -43.96 20.23
CA ASP A 394 5.79 -43.58 21.05
C ASP A 394 4.59 -44.49 20.74
N LEU A 395 4.51 -45.01 19.51
CA LEU A 395 3.66 -46.16 19.16
C LEU A 395 4.07 -47.42 19.93
N LEU A 396 5.38 -47.73 19.97
CA LEU A 396 5.93 -48.86 20.73
C LEU A 396 5.66 -48.73 22.23
N LYS A 397 5.86 -47.53 22.81
CA LYS A 397 5.51 -47.25 24.22
C LYS A 397 4.00 -47.37 24.51
N GLN A 398 3.15 -47.16 23.52
CA GLN A 398 1.69 -47.37 23.63
C GLN A 398 1.27 -48.83 23.43
N GLY A 399 2.21 -49.78 23.29
CA GLY A 399 1.93 -51.21 23.08
C GLY A 399 1.27 -51.52 21.73
N LYS A 400 1.23 -50.57 20.80
CA LYS A 400 0.71 -50.77 19.45
C LYS A 400 1.76 -51.54 18.65
N LYS A 401 1.33 -52.61 17.96
CA LYS A 401 2.17 -53.22 16.93
C LYS A 401 2.38 -52.19 15.80
N VAL A 402 3.65 -52.08 15.40
CA VAL A 402 4.14 -51.30 14.25
C VAL A 402 4.19 -52.24 13.05
#